data_AF-A0A661QF46-F1
#
_entry.id   AF-A0A661QF46-F1
#
_cell.length_a   1.000
_cell.length_b   1.000
_cell.length_c   1.000
_cell.angle_alpha   90.00
_cell.angle_beta   90.00
_cell.angle_gamma   90.00
#
_symmetry.space_group_name_H-M   'P 1'
#
loop_
_entity.id
_entity.type
_entity.pdbx_description
1 polymer ?
#
loop_
_entity_poly.entity_id
_entity_poly.type
_entity_poly.pdbx_seq_one_letter_code
_entity_poly.pdbx_strand_id
1 'polypeptide(L)'
;MIDVDVHDDFVVVTANVPTIDDSLPTFALLTEPIDSQDLIAVPDISSDRVYIVNAMCEYVYIFNNNGEKVDSIKVKNKEAIWVGRRNNANPPGTYYIQCGGVTRKVILMK
;
A
#
# COMPACT_ATOMS: atom_id res chain seq x y z
N MET A 1 -3.48 39.06 -5.66
CA MET A 1 -4.18 40.14 -4.93
C MET A 1 -5.64 40.04 -5.31
N ILE A 2 -6.55 39.90 -4.34
CA ILE A 2 -8.00 39.86 -4.62
C ILE A 2 -8.51 41.26 -4.30
N ASP A 3 -9.22 41.85 -5.25
CA ASP A 3 -9.86 43.15 -5.12
C ASP A 3 -11.37 42.99 -5.34
N VAL A 4 -12.17 43.60 -4.47
CA VAL A 4 -13.63 43.45 -4.47
C VAL A 4 -14.24 44.84 -4.42
N ASP A 5 -15.01 45.17 -5.46
CA ASP A 5 -15.77 46.41 -5.54
C ASP A 5 -17.27 46.09 -5.59
N VAL A 6 -18.04 46.81 -4.79
CA VAL A 6 -19.44 46.51 -4.50
C VAL A 6 -20.30 47.69 -4.95
N HIS A 7 -21.20 47.44 -5.88
CA HIS A 7 -22.24 48.38 -6.31
C HIS A 7 -23.62 47.92 -5.84
N ASP A 8 -24.59 48.83 -5.86
CA ASP A 8 -25.94 48.60 -5.35
C ASP A 8 -26.67 47.43 -6.06
N ASP A 9 -26.33 47.17 -7.33
CA ASP A 9 -26.98 46.14 -8.15
C ASP A 9 -26.07 44.95 -8.51
N PHE A 10 -24.74 45.06 -8.30
CA PHE A 10 -23.80 43.98 -8.62
C PHE A 10 -22.48 44.10 -7.86
N VAL A 11 -21.75 43.00 -7.78
CA VAL A 11 -20.41 42.94 -7.19
C VAL A 11 -19.41 42.51 -8.24
N VAL A 12 -18.29 43.24 -8.33
CA VAL A 12 -17.15 42.88 -9.19
C VAL A 12 -16.05 42.33 -8.30
N VAL A 13 -15.69 41.06 -8.53
CA VAL A 13 -14.56 40.42 -7.86
C VAL A 13 -13.45 40.20 -8.87
N THR A 14 -12.33 40.89 -8.67
CA THR A 14 -11.12 40.67 -9.43
C THR A 14 -10.23 39.69 -8.67
N ALA A 15 -10.19 38.43 -9.14
CA ALA A 15 -9.32 37.41 -8.60
C ALA A 15 -8.23 37.04 -9.61
N ASN A 16 -7.02 36.74 -9.10
CA ASN A 16 -5.97 36.17 -9.93
C ASN A 16 -6.32 34.70 -10.21
N VAL A 17 -6.89 34.43 -11.38
CA VAL A 17 -7.22 33.06 -11.81
C VAL A 17 -5.98 32.47 -12.46
N PRO A 18 -5.42 31.37 -11.93
CA PRO A 18 -4.26 30.75 -12.55
C PRO A 18 -4.63 30.23 -13.95
N THR A 19 -3.81 30.57 -14.93
CA THR A 19 -3.90 30.15 -16.33
C THR A 19 -3.15 28.83 -16.55
N ILE A 20 -3.23 28.24 -17.75
CA ILE A 20 -2.52 26.97 -18.06
C ILE A 20 -0.99 27.10 -17.92
N ASP A 21 -0.50 28.33 -18.03
CA ASP A 21 0.92 28.68 -17.99
C ASP A 21 1.41 28.92 -16.54
N ASP A 22 0.49 28.96 -15.56
CA ASP A 22 0.87 28.97 -14.16
C ASP A 22 1.36 27.58 -13.78
N SER A 23 2.61 27.50 -13.32
CA SER A 23 3.22 26.26 -12.87
C SER A 23 2.45 25.70 -11.67
N LEU A 24 1.47 24.85 -11.96
CA LEU A 24 0.83 24.03 -10.95
C LEU A 24 1.94 23.28 -10.20
N PRO A 25 1.90 23.22 -8.85
CA PRO A 25 2.80 22.34 -8.12
C PRO A 25 2.53 20.92 -8.62
N THR A 26 3.42 20.42 -9.48
CA THR A 26 3.39 19.03 -9.88
C THR A 26 3.86 18.25 -8.67
N PHE A 27 2.92 17.60 -7.99
CA PHE A 27 3.25 16.55 -7.04
C PHE A 27 3.83 15.40 -7.86
N ALA A 28 5.14 15.42 -8.08
CA ALA A 28 5.83 14.23 -8.52
C ALA A 28 5.64 13.19 -7.41
N LEU A 29 4.87 12.14 -7.70
CA LEU A 29 4.88 10.93 -6.89
C LEU A 29 6.31 10.40 -6.95
N LEU A 30 7.14 10.76 -5.96
CA LEU A 30 8.47 10.22 -5.73
C LEU A 30 8.38 8.78 -5.18
N THR A 31 7.49 7.97 -5.73
CA THR A 31 7.55 6.52 -5.53
C THR A 31 8.57 6.00 -6.52
N GLU A 32 9.75 5.67 -6.02
CA GLU A 32 10.70 4.84 -6.76
C GLU A 32 9.94 3.61 -7.29
N PRO A 33 10.12 3.23 -8.57
CA PRO A 33 9.54 2.00 -9.07
C PRO A 33 10.08 0.84 -8.23
N ILE A 34 9.17 0.05 -7.64
CA ILE A 34 9.54 -1.16 -6.91
C ILE A 34 10.38 -2.01 -7.86
N ASP A 35 11.63 -2.31 -7.48
CA ASP A 35 12.48 -3.17 -8.29
C ASP A 35 11.75 -4.50 -8.51
N SER A 36 11.70 -4.96 -9.76
CA SER A 36 11.02 -6.17 -10.19
C SER A 36 11.52 -7.45 -9.51
N GLN A 37 12.57 -7.38 -8.68
CA GLN A 37 13.11 -8.48 -7.88
C GLN A 37 12.66 -8.48 -6.41
N ASP A 38 11.95 -7.44 -5.98
CA ASP A 38 11.51 -7.35 -4.60
C ASP A 38 10.38 -8.32 -4.30
N LEU A 39 10.49 -9.02 -3.17
CA LEU A 39 9.36 -9.73 -2.57
C LEU A 39 8.27 -8.71 -2.27
N ILE A 40 7.06 -8.94 -2.77
CA ILE A 40 5.90 -8.09 -2.53
C ILE A 40 4.86 -8.91 -1.76
N ALA A 41 4.31 -8.33 -0.70
CA ALA A 41 3.24 -8.92 0.08
C ALA A 41 2.14 -7.88 0.32
N VAL A 42 0.98 -8.08 -0.29
CA VAL A 42 -0.13 -7.13 -0.27
C VAL A 42 -1.34 -7.77 0.42
N PRO A 43 -1.79 -7.23 1.56
CA PRO A 43 -3.03 -7.67 2.17
C PRO A 43 -4.23 -7.19 1.34
N ASP A 44 -5.18 -8.08 1.10
CA ASP A 44 -6.50 -7.72 0.62
C ASP A 44 -7.36 -7.29 1.81
N ILE A 45 -7.73 -6.02 1.79
CA ILE A 45 -8.57 -5.38 2.82
C ILE A 45 -9.96 -6.01 2.96
N SER A 46 -10.41 -6.80 1.97
CA SER A 46 -11.76 -7.34 1.90
C SER A 46 -11.85 -8.84 2.20
N SER A 47 -10.76 -9.61 2.07
CA SER A 47 -10.84 -11.08 2.02
C SER A 47 -9.93 -11.83 2.99
N ASP A 48 -9.33 -11.14 3.97
CA ASP A 48 -8.36 -11.68 4.93
C ASP A 48 -7.15 -12.38 4.28
N ARG A 49 -6.96 -12.17 2.98
CA ARG A 49 -5.89 -12.79 2.20
C ARG A 49 -4.70 -11.87 2.09
N VAL A 50 -3.53 -12.45 1.91
CA VAL A 50 -2.32 -11.72 1.54
C VAL A 50 -1.78 -12.34 0.27
N TYR A 51 -1.71 -11.52 -0.77
CA TYR A 51 -1.11 -11.87 -2.05
C TYR A 51 0.39 -11.67 -1.97
N ILE A 52 1.14 -12.71 -2.28
CA ILE A 52 2.59 -12.73 -2.19
C ILE A 52 3.11 -13.00 -3.59
N VAL A 53 3.82 -12.04 -4.15
CA VAL A 53 4.32 -12.11 -5.53
C VAL A 53 5.83 -11.94 -5.53
N ASN A 54 6.44 -12.49 -6.57
CA ASN A 54 7.90 -12.49 -6.75
C ASN A 54 8.67 -13.20 -5.63
N ALA A 55 8.08 -14.25 -5.06
CA ALA A 55 8.70 -15.08 -4.03
C ALA A 55 9.74 -16.03 -4.67
N MET A 56 11.02 -15.68 -4.58
CA MET A 56 12.15 -16.48 -5.09
C MET A 56 12.60 -17.59 -4.10
N CYS A 57 11.64 -18.25 -3.44
CA CYS A 57 11.87 -19.33 -2.47
C CYS A 57 10.89 -20.49 -2.71
N GLU A 58 11.20 -21.67 -2.19
CA GLU A 58 10.27 -22.81 -2.27
C GLU A 58 9.06 -22.63 -1.32
N TYR A 59 9.32 -22.07 -0.14
CA TYR A 59 8.32 -21.80 0.88
C TYR A 59 8.45 -20.37 1.38
N VAL A 60 7.30 -19.73 1.54
CA VAL A 60 7.15 -18.51 2.30
C VAL A 60 6.80 -18.86 3.73
N TYR A 61 7.49 -18.23 4.68
CA TYR A 61 7.23 -18.39 6.11
C TYR A 61 6.55 -17.14 6.67
N ILE A 62 5.57 -17.34 7.54
CA ILE A 62 4.79 -16.26 8.13
C ILE A 62 5.05 -16.25 9.64
N PHE A 63 5.45 -15.08 10.14
CA PHE A 63 5.73 -14.85 11.55
C PHE A 63 4.76 -13.82 12.13
N ASN A 64 4.36 -14.00 13.39
CA ASN A 64 3.59 -13.00 14.12
C ASN A 64 4.50 -11.88 14.67
N ASN A 65 3.91 -10.90 15.37
CA ASN A 65 4.67 -9.79 15.94
C ASN A 65 5.66 -10.19 17.05
N ASN A 66 5.52 -11.39 17.63
CA ASN A 66 6.44 -11.92 18.63
C ASN A 66 7.63 -12.68 17.99
N GLY A 67 7.66 -12.79 16.66
CA GLY A 67 8.68 -13.55 15.93
C GLY A 67 8.42 -15.05 15.89
N GLU A 68 7.24 -15.52 16.30
CA GLU A 68 6.87 -16.93 16.23
C GLU A 68 6.35 -17.27 14.83
N LYS A 69 6.80 -18.40 14.28
CA LYS A 69 6.31 -18.89 12.99
C LYS A 69 4.89 -19.43 13.15
N VAL A 70 3.93 -18.80 12.48
CA VAL A 70 2.49 -19.17 12.54
C VAL A 70 2.03 -19.97 11.33
N ASP A 71 2.68 -19.82 10.17
CA ASP A 71 2.28 -20.53 8.95
C ASP A 71 3.44 -20.67 7.95
N SER A 72 3.27 -21.56 6.96
CA SER A 72 4.19 -21.76 5.85
C SER A 72 3.43 -22.18 4.59
N ILE A 73 3.75 -21.55 3.46
CA ILE A 73 3.03 -21.75 2.21
C ILE A 73 4.01 -22.12 1.11
N LYS A 74 3.69 -23.17 0.37
CA LYS A 74 4.45 -23.56 -0.82
C LYS A 74 4.22 -22.55 -1.94
N VAL A 75 5.31 -22.02 -2.49
CA VAL A 75 5.28 -21.10 -3.62
C VAL A 75 5.04 -21.87 -4.91
N LYS A 76 4.20 -21.33 -5.80
CA LYS A 76 3.98 -21.83 -7.15
C LYS A 76 4.13 -20.69 -8.13
N ASN A 77 4.97 -20.85 -9.16
CA ASN A 77 5.22 -19.81 -10.17
C ASN A 77 5.60 -18.44 -9.57
N LYS A 78 6.43 -18.43 -8.51
CA LYS A 78 6.83 -17.22 -7.76
C LYS A 78 5.69 -16.50 -7.04
N GLU A 79 4.54 -17.15 -6.89
CA GLU A 79 3.36 -16.61 -6.23
C GLU A 79 2.88 -17.51 -5.09
N ALA A 80 2.27 -16.90 -4.09
CA ALA A 80 1.58 -17.58 -3.00
C ALA A 80 0.42 -16.71 -2.49
N ILE A 81 -0.60 -17.37 -1.95
CA ILE A 81 -1.72 -16.69 -1.27
C ILE A 81 -1.79 -17.23 0.14
N TRP A 82 -1.61 -16.34 1.12
CA TRP A 82 -1.85 -16.63 2.51
C TRP A 82 -3.28 -16.26 2.88
N VAL A 83 -3.97 -17.14 3.60
CA VAL A 83 -5.24 -16.80 4.24
C VAL A 83 -4.92 -16.43 5.68
N GLY A 84 -4.83 -15.13 5.94
CA GLY A 84 -4.50 -14.57 7.24
C GLY A 84 -5.37 -15.17 8.32
N ARG A 85 -6.69 -15.10 8.17
CA ARG A 85 -7.64 -15.66 9.14
C ARG A 85 -8.11 -17.07 8.82
N ARG A 86 -7.20 -18.04 8.78
CA ARG A 86 -7.61 -19.45 8.71
C ARG A 86 -8.21 -19.88 10.05
N ASN A 87 -9.53 -20.08 10.11
CA ASN A 87 -10.25 -20.58 11.30
C ASN A 87 -9.96 -19.78 12.60
N ASN A 88 -9.83 -18.45 12.51
CA ASN A 88 -9.47 -17.56 13.63
C ASN A 88 -8.09 -17.81 14.27
N ALA A 89 -7.21 -18.63 13.67
CA ALA A 89 -5.90 -18.95 14.23
C ALA A 89 -4.92 -17.77 14.19
N ASN A 90 -5.00 -16.90 13.17
CA ASN A 90 -4.16 -15.71 13.07
C ASN A 90 -5.04 -14.45 13.12
N PRO A 91 -5.18 -13.81 14.30
CA PRO A 91 -6.03 -12.64 14.50
C PRO A 91 -5.48 -11.41 13.74
N PRO A 92 -6.26 -10.30 13.65
CA PRO A 92 -5.76 -9.04 13.12
C PRO A 92 -4.48 -8.62 13.82
N GLY A 93 -3.55 -8.03 13.08
CA GLY A 93 -2.26 -7.65 13.64
C GLY A 93 -1.16 -7.51 12.61
N THR A 94 0.05 -7.32 13.12
CA THR A 94 1.26 -7.25 12.32
C THR A 94 1.84 -8.64 12.11
N TYR A 95 2.15 -8.95 10.85
CA TYR A 95 2.80 -10.18 10.43
C TYR A 95 4.02 -9.87 9.56
N TYR A 96 4.94 -10.81 9.53
CA TYR A 96 6.16 -10.75 8.74
C TYR A 96 6.21 -11.92 7.77
N ILE A 97 6.29 -11.60 6.48
CA ILE A 97 6.36 -12.55 5.37
C ILE A 97 7.82 -12.68 4.96
N GLN A 98 8.40 -13.87 5.12
CA GLN A 98 9.80 -14.13 4.84
C GLN A 98 9.99 -15.10 3.67
N CYS A 99 10.88 -14.75 2.74
CA CYS A 99 11.26 -15.56 1.59
C CYS A 99 12.74 -15.31 1.26
N GLY A 100 13.56 -16.37 1.29
CA GLY A 100 14.96 -16.28 0.83
C GLY A 100 15.83 -15.23 1.54
N GLY A 101 15.54 -14.91 2.81
CA GLY A 101 16.24 -13.89 3.58
C GLY A 101 15.64 -12.48 3.48
N VAL A 102 14.70 -12.25 2.57
CA VAL A 102 13.92 -11.00 2.49
C VAL A 102 12.69 -11.11 3.37
N THR A 103 12.40 -10.05 4.13
CA THR A 103 11.24 -9.97 5.02
C THR A 103 10.38 -8.76 4.67
N ARG A 104 9.06 -8.95 4.56
CA ARG A 104 8.08 -7.88 4.37
C ARG A 104 7.08 -7.84 5.51
N LYS A 105 6.83 -6.64 6.02
CA LYS A 105 5.79 -6.39 7.02
C LYS A 105 4.43 -6.27 6.34
N VAL A 106 3.43 -6.96 6.88
CA VAL A 106 2.04 -6.89 6.46
C VAL A 106 1.16 -6.63 7.67
N ILE A 107 0.13 -5.80 7.52
CA ILE A 107 -0.85 -5.51 8.56
C ILE A 107 -2.19 -6.09 8.13
N LEU A 108 -2.70 -7.05 8.89
CA LEU A 108 -4.07 -7.54 8.75
C LEU A 108 -4.98 -6.63 9.58
N MET A 109 -5.83 -5.85 8.90
CA MET A 109 -6.63 -4.79 9.52
C MET A 109 -8.02 -5.23 9.97
N LYS A 110 -8.50 -6.41 9.55
CA LYS A 110 -9.85 -6.87 9.84
C LYS A 110 -9.86 -8.12 10.64
#